data_AF-A0A388QSI8-F1
#
_entry.id   AF-A0A388QSI8-F1
#
_cell.length_a   1.000
_cell.length_b   1.000
_cell.length_c   1.000
_cell.angle_alpha   90.00
_cell.angle_beta   90.00
_cell.angle_gamma   90.00
#
_symmetry.space_group_name_H-M   'P 1'
#
loop_
_entity.id
_entity.type
_entity.pdbx_description
1 polymer ?
#
loop_
_entity_poly.entity_id
_entity_poly.type
_entity_poly.pdbx_seq_one_letter_code
_entity_poly.pdbx_strand_id
1 'polypeptide(L)'
;MLKACLRSPRVAKVRVAPGNGGMALEAECLEVDAANPAAVLELVRRTGSTFVIVGPEVPLAAGVVDALESAGIPAYGPLAAGALLESSKAFSKDFMVRHRVPTAASATFNQLAPALAYVRAQPVPSSSRPPVWPRARASSSPPPWPRPRRRCTT
;
A
#
# COMPACT_ATOMS: atom_id res chain seq x y z
N MET A 1 4.95 8.44 -12.66
CA MET A 1 5.68 7.22 -13.04
C MET A 1 5.76 7.04 -14.56
N LEU A 2 4.63 6.97 -15.29
CA LEU A 2 4.58 6.76 -16.76
C LEU A 2 5.64 7.54 -17.56
N LYS A 3 5.68 8.88 -17.42
CA LYS A 3 6.64 9.75 -18.10
C LYS A 3 8.11 9.36 -17.87
N ALA A 4 8.46 8.88 -16.67
CA ALA A 4 9.82 8.45 -16.36
C ALA A 4 10.17 7.15 -17.10
N CYS A 5 9.24 6.19 -17.17
CA CYS A 5 9.41 4.96 -17.93
C CYS A 5 9.56 5.23 -19.44
N LEU A 6 8.76 6.15 -19.99
CA LEU A 6 8.82 6.52 -21.42
C LEU A 6 10.13 7.18 -21.83
N ARG A 7 10.83 7.86 -20.91
CA ARG A 7 12.14 8.49 -21.19
C ARG A 7 13.32 7.53 -21.04
N SER A 8 13.11 6.32 -20.54
CA SER A 8 14.19 5.38 -20.26
C SER A 8 14.62 4.66 -21.54
N PRO A 9 15.91 4.71 -21.94
CA PRO A 9 16.40 3.97 -23.10
C PRO A 9 16.39 2.45 -22.91
N ARG A 10 16.15 1.96 -21.67
CA ARG A 10 16.06 0.53 -21.36
C ARG A 10 14.65 -0.04 -21.54
N VAL A 11 13.66 0.81 -21.83
CA VAL A 11 12.25 0.42 -21.90
C VAL A 11 11.80 0.43 -23.35
N ALA A 12 11.50 -0.74 -23.90
CA ALA A 12 11.02 -0.88 -25.28
C ALA A 12 9.57 -0.45 -25.44
N LYS A 13 8.70 -0.76 -24.45
CA LYS A 13 7.28 -0.43 -24.48
C LYS A 13 6.76 -0.26 -23.07
N VAL A 14 5.92 0.76 -22.86
CA VAL A 14 5.17 0.97 -21.62
C VAL A 14 3.70 0.69 -21.88
N ARG A 15 3.09 -0.08 -20.98
CA ARG A 15 1.64 -0.30 -20.92
C ARG A 15 1.14 0.12 -19.55
N VAL A 16 -0.10 0.58 -19.48
CA VAL A 16 -0.75 1.02 -18.24
C VAL A 16 -2.02 0.22 -18.06
N ALA A 17 -2.34 -0.18 -16.83
CA ALA A 17 -3.55 -0.95 -16.55
C ALA A 17 -4.15 -0.53 -15.19
N PRO A 18 -5.44 -0.11 -15.12
CA PRO A 18 -6.33 0.19 -16.24
C PRO A 18 -5.94 1.47 -17.01
N GLY A 19 -5.23 2.39 -16.34
CA GLY A 19 -4.89 3.70 -16.90
C GLY A 19 -6.04 4.70 -16.81
N ASN A 20 -5.89 5.82 -17.52
CA ASN A 20 -6.92 6.86 -17.63
C ASN A 20 -6.80 7.56 -19.00
N GLY A 21 -7.76 8.43 -19.33
CA GLY A 21 -7.81 9.10 -20.63
C GLY A 21 -6.57 9.94 -20.97
N GLY A 22 -5.91 10.54 -19.96
CA GLY A 22 -4.66 11.27 -20.18
C GLY A 22 -3.49 10.34 -20.51
N MET A 23 -3.42 9.17 -19.86
CA MET A 23 -2.38 8.17 -20.11
C MET A 23 -2.56 7.47 -21.47
N ALA A 24 -3.80 7.33 -21.94
CA ALA A 24 -4.11 6.74 -23.24
C ALA A 24 -3.54 7.54 -24.42
N LEU A 25 -3.22 8.83 -24.21
CA LEU A 25 -2.54 9.66 -25.22
C LEU A 25 -1.06 9.30 -25.41
N GLU A 26 -0.47 8.55 -24.48
CA GLU A 26 0.97 8.32 -24.41
C GLU A 26 1.38 6.85 -24.32
N ALA A 27 0.47 5.98 -23.87
CA ALA A 27 0.70 4.56 -23.72
C ALA A 27 -0.59 3.75 -23.92
N GLU A 28 -0.41 2.47 -24.23
CA GLU A 28 -1.50 1.51 -24.33
C GLU A 28 -2.12 1.30 -22.92
N CYS A 29 -3.39 1.65 -22.77
CA CYS A 29 -4.19 1.36 -21.58
C CYS A 29 -4.91 0.02 -21.75
N LEU A 30 -4.79 -0.86 -20.75
CA LEU A 30 -5.33 -2.21 -20.77
C LEU A 30 -6.33 -2.40 -19.64
N GLU A 31 -7.52 -2.87 -19.97
CA GLU A 31 -8.54 -3.20 -18.98
C GLU A 31 -8.08 -4.35 -18.06
N VAL A 32 -8.16 -4.11 -16.75
CA VAL A 32 -7.97 -5.10 -15.69
C VAL A 32 -8.52 -4.58 -14.38
N ASP A 33 -9.08 -5.46 -13.58
CA ASP A 33 -9.23 -5.18 -12.15
C ASP A 33 -7.85 -5.22 -11.50
N ALA A 34 -7.25 -4.04 -11.28
CA ALA A 34 -5.93 -3.93 -10.68
C ALA A 34 -5.87 -4.54 -9.27
N ALA A 35 -6.99 -4.59 -8.55
CA ALA A 35 -7.05 -5.17 -7.20
C ALA A 35 -7.15 -6.70 -7.20
N ASN A 36 -7.22 -7.35 -8.37
CA ASN A 36 -7.26 -8.80 -8.51
C ASN A 36 -5.89 -9.34 -8.97
N PRO A 37 -5.09 -9.93 -8.06
CA PRO A 37 -3.75 -10.43 -8.40
C PRO A 37 -3.74 -11.46 -9.53
N ALA A 38 -4.76 -12.32 -9.61
CA ALA A 38 -4.85 -13.34 -10.65
C ALA A 38 -5.08 -12.71 -12.03
N ALA A 39 -5.98 -11.72 -12.12
CA ALA A 39 -6.26 -11.00 -13.36
C ALA A 39 -5.03 -10.21 -13.85
N VAL A 40 -4.31 -9.56 -12.92
CA VAL A 40 -3.06 -8.86 -13.25
C VAL A 40 -1.99 -9.84 -13.76
N LEU A 41 -1.80 -10.98 -13.08
CA LEU A 41 -0.85 -12.00 -13.51
C LEU A 41 -1.17 -12.53 -14.91
N GLU A 42 -2.45 -12.80 -15.21
CA GLU A 42 -2.89 -13.23 -16.53
C GLU A 42 -2.60 -12.17 -17.60
N LEU A 43 -2.92 -10.90 -17.31
CA LEU A 43 -2.63 -9.79 -18.22
C LEU A 43 -1.13 -9.68 -18.53
N VAL A 44 -0.29 -9.79 -17.51
CA VAL A 44 1.17 -9.69 -17.66
C VAL A 44 1.70 -10.81 -18.53
N ARG A 45 1.22 -12.05 -18.32
CA ARG A 45 1.57 -13.21 -19.16
C ARG A 45 1.12 -13.03 -20.61
N ARG A 46 -0.13 -12.62 -20.83
CA ARG A 46 -0.69 -12.38 -22.17
C ARG A 46 0.06 -11.30 -22.93
N THR A 47 0.53 -10.26 -22.25
CA THR A 47 1.19 -9.10 -22.87
C THR A 47 2.71 -9.25 -23.02
N GLY A 48 3.29 -10.31 -22.45
CA GLY A 48 4.74 -10.52 -22.41
C GLY A 48 5.48 -9.45 -21.61
N SER A 49 4.82 -8.81 -20.64
CA SER A 49 5.44 -7.76 -19.83
C SER A 49 6.46 -8.38 -18.86
N THR A 50 7.69 -7.89 -18.86
CA THR A 50 8.82 -8.49 -18.11
C THR A 50 9.10 -7.83 -16.76
N PHE A 51 8.49 -6.67 -16.51
CA PHE A 51 8.62 -5.92 -15.27
C PHE A 51 7.33 -5.14 -15.00
N VAL A 52 6.87 -5.14 -13.76
CA VAL A 52 5.62 -4.48 -13.36
C VAL A 52 5.89 -3.45 -12.27
N ILE A 53 5.30 -2.27 -12.37
CA ILE A 53 5.32 -1.26 -11.31
C ILE A 53 3.90 -1.13 -10.76
N VAL A 54 3.70 -1.46 -9.48
CA VAL A 54 2.40 -1.33 -8.82
C VAL A 54 2.40 -0.02 -8.04
N GLY A 55 1.59 0.94 -8.51
CA GLY A 55 1.53 2.28 -7.97
C GLY A 55 0.51 2.47 -6.83
N PRO A 56 -0.78 2.21 -7.10
CA PRO A 56 -1.83 2.49 -6.11
C PRO A 56 -1.75 1.58 -4.88
N GLU A 57 -2.24 2.05 -3.75
CA GLU A 57 -2.21 1.38 -2.45
C GLU A 57 -3.12 0.15 -2.39
N VAL A 58 -4.26 0.18 -3.09
CA VAL A 58 -5.23 -0.94 -3.13
C VAL A 58 -4.63 -2.22 -3.72
N PRO A 59 -4.05 -2.24 -4.94
CA PRO A 59 -3.43 -3.44 -5.50
C PRO A 59 -2.21 -3.91 -4.71
N LEU A 60 -1.47 -3.00 -4.08
CA LEU A 60 -0.38 -3.35 -3.17
C LEU A 60 -0.91 -4.11 -1.95
N ALA A 61 -1.96 -3.60 -1.29
CA ALA A 61 -2.61 -4.25 -0.17
C ALA A 61 -3.28 -5.58 -0.54
N ALA A 62 -3.76 -5.72 -1.78
CA ALA A 62 -4.34 -6.95 -2.32
C ALA A 62 -3.29 -8.04 -2.64
N GLY A 63 -1.99 -7.73 -2.59
CA GLY A 63 -0.92 -8.70 -2.83
C GLY A 63 -0.61 -8.97 -4.30
N VAL A 64 -0.80 -7.97 -5.17
CA VAL A 64 -0.44 -8.07 -6.59
C VAL A 64 1.07 -8.32 -6.76
N VAL A 65 1.91 -7.64 -5.97
CA VAL A 65 3.37 -7.84 -6.00
C VAL A 65 3.72 -9.27 -5.59
N ASP A 66 3.12 -9.77 -4.51
CA ASP A 66 3.32 -11.14 -4.01
C ASP A 66 2.98 -12.18 -5.09
N ALA A 67 1.88 -12.00 -5.81
CA ALA A 67 1.45 -12.92 -6.88
C ALA A 67 2.41 -12.93 -8.08
N LEU A 68 2.91 -11.75 -8.47
CA LEU A 68 3.86 -11.61 -9.58
C LEU A 68 5.22 -12.22 -9.23
N GLU A 69 5.76 -11.91 -8.05
CA GLU A 69 7.03 -12.48 -7.60
C GLU A 69 6.96 -14.00 -7.43
N SER A 70 5.84 -14.52 -6.89
CA SER A 70 5.62 -15.97 -6.78
C SER A 70 5.56 -16.67 -8.14
N ALA A 71 5.20 -15.94 -9.20
CA ALA A 71 5.22 -16.42 -10.58
C ALA A 71 6.55 -16.17 -11.30
N GLY A 72 7.58 -15.67 -10.61
CA GLY A 72 8.89 -15.36 -11.18
C GLY A 72 8.94 -14.08 -12.02
N ILE A 73 7.94 -13.20 -11.88
CA ILE A 73 7.86 -11.93 -12.61
C ILE A 73 8.34 -10.80 -11.69
N PRO A 74 9.42 -10.08 -12.04
CA PRO A 74 9.89 -8.95 -11.26
C PRO A 74 8.83 -7.83 -11.14
N ALA A 75 8.57 -7.40 -9.92
CA ALA A 75 7.61 -6.34 -9.62
C ALA A 75 8.20 -5.31 -8.65
N TYR A 76 7.87 -4.04 -8.86
CA TYR A 76 8.18 -2.95 -7.93
C TYR A 76 6.94 -2.57 -7.14
N GLY A 77 7.09 -2.61 -5.82
CA GLY A 77 6.10 -2.23 -4.83
C GLY A 77 6.34 -3.02 -3.53
N PRO A 78 5.83 -2.56 -2.39
CA PRO A 78 5.83 -3.39 -1.19
C PRO A 78 4.96 -4.65 -1.40
N LEU A 79 5.38 -5.76 -0.81
CA LEU A 79 4.50 -6.92 -0.58
C LEU A 79 3.29 -6.50 0.26
N ALA A 80 2.19 -7.28 0.22
CA ALA A 80 0.97 -7.00 0.98
C ALA A 80 1.24 -6.72 2.46
N ALA A 81 2.17 -7.47 3.05
CA ALA A 81 2.66 -7.30 4.42
C ALA A 81 3.27 -5.91 4.68
N GLY A 82 4.05 -5.37 3.73
CA GLY A 82 4.63 -4.03 3.80
C GLY A 82 3.60 -2.93 3.50
N ALA A 83 2.66 -3.20 2.59
CA ALA A 83 1.59 -2.27 2.23
C ALA A 83 0.68 -1.93 3.43
N LEU A 84 0.63 -2.78 4.46
CA LEU A 84 -0.09 -2.51 5.72
C LEU A 84 0.36 -1.22 6.41
N LEU A 85 1.61 -0.79 6.24
CA LEU A 85 2.10 0.48 6.80
C LEU A 85 1.36 1.70 6.24
N GLU A 86 0.83 1.60 5.03
CA GLU A 86 0.05 2.67 4.41
C GLU A 86 -1.46 2.40 4.52
N SER A 87 -1.88 1.15 4.28
CA SER A 87 -3.30 0.79 4.22
C SER A 87 -3.98 0.68 5.59
N SER A 88 -3.24 0.42 6.67
CA SER A 88 -3.80 0.22 8.01
C SER A 88 -3.20 1.16 9.04
N LYS A 89 -3.90 2.28 9.31
CA LYS A 89 -3.46 3.29 10.30
C LYS A 89 -3.16 2.73 11.68
N ALA A 90 -3.95 1.77 12.14
CA ALA A 90 -3.74 1.13 13.43
C ALA A 90 -2.45 0.30 13.43
N PHE A 91 -2.21 -0.46 12.36
CA PHE A 91 -0.96 -1.20 12.19
C PHE A 91 0.25 -0.25 12.12
N SER A 92 0.14 0.85 11.36
CA SER A 92 1.22 1.85 11.27
C SER A 92 1.51 2.48 12.63
N LYS A 93 0.48 2.78 13.44
CA LYS A 93 0.66 3.34 14.78
C LYS A 93 1.33 2.36 15.73
N ASP A 94 0.88 1.11 15.75
CA ASP A 94 1.52 0.05 16.53
C ASP A 94 2.97 -0.18 16.07
N PHE A 95 3.24 -0.17 14.76
CA PHE A 95 4.60 -0.25 14.21
C PHE A 95 5.49 0.84 14.78
N MET A 96 5.05 2.09 14.68
CA MET A 96 5.82 3.24 15.11
C MET A 96 6.10 3.21 16.61
N VAL A 97 5.09 2.90 17.43
CA VAL A 97 5.25 2.76 18.89
C VAL A 97 6.24 1.65 19.24
N ARG A 98 6.08 0.46 18.63
CA ARG A 98 6.96 -0.69 18.87
C ARG A 98 8.41 -0.40 18.53
N HIS A 99 8.65 0.30 17.42
CA HIS A 99 9.97 0.61 16.91
C HIS A 99 10.51 1.97 17.36
N ARG A 100 9.82 2.64 18.30
CA ARG A 100 10.21 3.97 18.83
C ARG A 100 10.37 5.03 17.74
N VAL A 101 9.60 4.92 16.66
CA VAL A 101 9.51 5.95 15.62
C VAL A 101 8.59 7.06 16.15
N PRO A 102 9.06 8.32 16.23
CA PRO A 102 8.25 9.43 16.72
C PRO A 102 6.94 9.55 15.95
N THR A 103 5.81 9.55 16.67
CA THR A 103 4.47 9.68 16.09
C THR A 103 3.50 10.31 17.09
N ALA A 104 2.42 10.92 16.60
CA ALA A 104 1.38 11.45 17.47
C ALA A 104 0.74 10.35 18.32
N ALA A 105 0.48 10.64 19.60
CA ALA A 105 -0.25 9.73 20.49
C ALA A 105 -1.60 9.34 19.88
N SER A 106 -1.93 8.05 19.97
CA SER A 106 -3.17 7.52 19.41
C SER A 106 -3.61 6.28 20.18
N ALA A 107 -4.92 6.08 20.26
CA ALA A 107 -5.52 4.85 20.76
C ALA A 107 -6.56 4.36 19.74
N THR A 108 -6.74 3.04 19.66
CA THR A 108 -7.72 2.42 18.76
C THR A 108 -8.92 1.96 19.57
N PHE A 109 -10.12 2.24 19.06
CA PHE A 109 -11.38 1.88 19.70
C PHE A 109 -12.28 1.14 18.74
N ASN A 110 -13.01 0.15 19.25
CA ASN A 110 -14.07 -0.58 18.53
C ASN A 110 -15.47 -0.27 19.09
N GLN A 111 -15.56 0.60 20.11
CA GLN A 111 -16.79 1.01 20.78
C GLN A 111 -16.78 2.53 20.98
N LEU A 112 -17.96 3.15 20.87
CA LEU A 112 -18.10 4.60 20.94
C LEU A 112 -17.76 5.16 22.34
N ALA A 113 -18.23 4.51 23.40
CA ALA A 113 -18.06 5.03 24.76
C ALA A 113 -16.58 5.16 25.19
N PRO A 114 -15.71 4.14 25.00
CA PRO A 114 -14.27 4.28 25.23
C PRO A 114 -13.60 5.37 24.37
N ALA A 115 -14.04 5.53 23.11
CA ALA A 115 -13.50 6.56 22.22
C ALA A 115 -13.79 7.97 22.73
N LEU A 116 -15.04 8.22 23.18
CA LEU A 116 -15.43 9.51 23.75
C LEU A 116 -14.68 9.82 25.05
N ALA A 117 -14.51 8.82 25.92
CA ALA A 117 -13.74 8.98 27.15
C ALA A 117 -12.29 9.39 26.86
N TYR A 118 -11.65 8.74 25.88
CA TYR A 118 -10.29 9.08 25.47
C TYR A 118 -10.15 10.49 24.94
N VAL A 119 -11.07 10.94 24.07
CA VAL A 119 -11.06 12.31 23.52
C VAL A 119 -11.22 13.34 24.64
N ARG A 120 -12.14 13.13 25.58
CA ARG A 120 -12.36 14.04 26.72
C ARG A 120 -11.17 14.11 27.67
N ALA A 121 -10.42 13.03 27.79
CA ALA A 121 -9.21 12.97 28.62
C ALA A 121 -7.98 13.63 27.94
N GLN A 122 -8.03 13.92 26.63
CA GLN A 122 -6.94 14.61 25.97
C GLN A 122 -6.89 16.08 26.43
N PRO A 123 -5.70 16.62 26.71
CA PRO A 123 -5.56 18.04 27.04
C PRO A 123 -6.10 18.89 25.89
N VAL A 124 -6.80 19.97 26.24
CA VAL A 124 -7.32 20.94 25.27
C VAL A 124 -6.20 21.49 24.38
N PRO A 125 -6.45 21.77 23.09
CA PRO A 125 -5.44 22.33 22.21
C PRO A 125 -5.02 23.70 22.74
N SER A 126 -3.82 23.81 23.30
CA SER A 126 -3.14 25.09 23.49
C SER A 126 -2.43 25.46 22.19
N SER A 127 -2.06 26.73 22.01
CA SER A 127 -1.41 27.27 20.80
C SER A 127 -0.15 26.52 20.35
N SER A 128 0.40 25.63 21.19
CA SER A 128 1.58 24.81 20.92
C SER A 128 1.31 23.32 20.65
N ARG A 129 0.04 22.86 20.64
CA ARG A 129 -0.30 21.44 20.40
C ARG A 129 -1.47 21.25 19.41
N PRO A 130 -1.37 20.26 18.48
CA PRO A 130 -2.40 20.04 17.47
C PRO A 130 -3.69 19.43 18.07
N PRO A 131 -4.86 19.70 17.46
CA PRO A 131 -6.15 19.14 17.89
C PRO A 131 -6.23 17.62 17.71
N VAL A 132 -7.15 16.98 18.46
CA VAL A 132 -7.43 15.54 18.33
C VAL A 132 -8.15 15.27 17.00
N TRP A 133 -7.64 14.34 16.20
CA TRP A 133 -8.19 14.03 14.88
C TRP A 133 -8.70 12.58 14.79
N PRO A 134 -10.03 12.35 14.79
CA PRO A 134 -10.59 11.02 14.58
C PRO A 134 -10.28 10.53 13.16
N ARG A 135 -9.92 9.25 13.00
CA ARG A 135 -9.73 8.60 11.71
C ARG A 135 -10.35 7.20 11.71
N ALA A 136 -11.09 6.88 10.66
CA ALA A 136 -11.68 5.56 10.46
C ALA A 136 -10.61 4.49 10.16
N ARG A 137 -10.90 3.25 10.59
CA ARG A 137 -10.13 2.04 10.30
C ARG A 137 -10.63 1.40 8.99
N ALA A 138 -9.75 0.79 8.22
CA ALA A 138 -10.15 -0.20 7.20
C ALA A 138 -10.73 -1.46 7.90
N SER A 139 -11.71 -2.12 7.30
CA SER A 139 -12.68 -3.03 7.94
C SER A 139 -12.16 -4.42 8.40
N SER A 140 -10.88 -4.58 8.72
CA SER A 140 -10.34 -5.86 9.22
C SER A 140 -9.40 -5.70 10.42
N SER A 141 -9.40 -6.72 11.29
CA SER A 141 -8.39 -6.90 12.33
C SER A 141 -7.01 -6.96 11.67
N PRO A 142 -5.99 -6.27 12.21
CA PRO A 142 -4.68 -6.31 11.58
C PRO A 142 -4.16 -7.75 11.63
N PRO A 143 -3.69 -8.31 10.52
CA PRO A 143 -3.07 -9.64 10.52
C PRO A 143 -1.88 -9.64 11.49
N PRO A 144 -1.52 -10.81 12.05
CA PRO A 144 -0.35 -10.91 12.91
C PRO A 144 0.90 -10.43 12.16
N TRP A 145 1.84 -9.87 12.91
CA TRP A 145 3.09 -9.36 12.35
C TRP A 145 3.76 -10.40 11.45
N PRO A 146 4.11 -10.04 10.20
CA PRO A 146 4.86 -10.93 9.34
C PRO A 146 6.18 -11.27 10.03
N ARG A 147 6.50 -12.58 10.12
CA ARG A 147 7.75 -13.02 10.74
C ARG A 147 8.92 -12.48 9.92
N PRO A 148 10.00 -11.96 10.56
CA PRO A 148 11.19 -11.63 9.82
C PRO A 148 11.69 -12.89 9.12
N ARG A 149 11.77 -12.87 7.79
CA ARG A 149 12.45 -13.93 7.06
C ARG A 149 13.90 -13.89 7.52
N ARG A 150 14.41 -14.99 8.07
CA ARG A 150 15.85 -15.16 8.29
C ARG A 150 16.49 -14.95 6.91
N ARG A 151 17.35 -13.93 6.78
CA ARG A 151 18.23 -13.82 5.61
C ARG A 151 18.97 -15.15 5.51
N CYS A 152 18.85 -15.85 4.38
CA CYS A 152 19.82 -16.85 4.02
C CYS A 152 21.19 -16.15 4.02
N THR A 153 22.02 -16.56 4.97
CA THR A 153 23.45 -16.26 4.98
C THR A 153 24.10 -17.36 4.17
N THR A 154 24.42 -17.08 2.91
CA THR A 154 25.63 -17.48 2.17
C THR A 154 25.50 -17.02 0.73
#